data_AF-A0A371H1P0-F1
#
_entry.id   AF-A0A371H1P0-F1
#
_cell.length_a   1.000
_cell.length_b   1.000
_cell.length_c   1.000
_cell.angle_alpha   90.00
_cell.angle_beta   90.00
_cell.angle_gamma   90.00
#
_symmetry.space_group_name_H-M   'P 1'
#
loop_
_entity.id
_entity.type
_entity.pdbx_description
1 polymer ?
#
loop_
_entity_poly.entity_id
_entity_poly.type
_entity_poly.pdbx_seq_one_letter_code
_entity_poly.pdbx_strand_id
1 'polypeptide(L)'
;MKLDGRNVKRLPKSIKNLQELEVLSLENCKELLFLPMLPPRMKYLGAINCTSMVSVSNLKTLATKMLGTTKYITFKNSLKLDGHSLQHVMESLHLTMMSAAFDNVLHGVANGYNYTSVELCLPVNRVPWQIQDPSTKSSFTIELPKRSNLVGFIYSVFFH
;
A
#
# COMPACT_ATOMS: atom_id res chain seq x y z
N MET A 1 -10.40 -10.66 -7.94
CA MET A 1 -11.60 -9.92 -8.40
C MET A 1 -11.16 -8.73 -9.24
N LYS A 2 -11.59 -8.66 -10.50
CA LYS A 2 -11.32 -7.54 -11.41
C LYS A 2 -12.65 -6.89 -11.79
N LEU A 3 -12.76 -5.58 -11.58
CA LEU A 3 -13.94 -4.78 -11.84
C LEU A 3 -13.61 -3.60 -12.77
N ASP A 4 -12.54 -3.72 -13.54
CA ASP A 4 -11.98 -2.64 -14.34
C ASP A 4 -13.01 -2.08 -15.34
N GLY A 5 -13.03 -0.76 -15.49
CA GLY A 5 -13.91 -0.02 -16.40
C GLY A 5 -15.41 -0.07 -16.06
N ARG A 6 -15.79 -0.63 -14.91
CA ARG A 6 -17.20 -0.72 -14.51
C ARG A 6 -17.68 0.60 -13.90
N ASN A 7 -18.96 0.92 -14.12
CA ASN A 7 -19.64 2.07 -13.51
C ASN A 7 -20.05 1.77 -12.06
N VAL A 8 -19.09 1.29 -11.25
CA VAL A 8 -19.31 0.98 -9.83
C VAL A 8 -19.11 2.25 -9.04
N LYS A 9 -20.18 2.75 -8.40
CA LYS A 9 -20.10 3.91 -7.50
C LYS A 9 -19.56 3.56 -6.12
N ARG A 10 -19.90 2.36 -5.63
CA ARG A 10 -19.54 1.86 -4.29
C ARG A 10 -19.37 0.36 -4.33
N LEU A 11 -18.36 -0.14 -3.63
CA LEU A 11 -18.23 -1.56 -3.34
C LEU A 11 -19.02 -1.90 -2.07
N PRO A 12 -19.59 -3.11 -1.97
CA PRO A 12 -20.32 -3.53 -0.78
C PRO A 12 -19.36 -3.64 0.41
N LYS A 13 -19.80 -3.19 1.60
CA LYS A 13 -19.01 -3.28 2.84
C LYS A 13 -18.66 -4.72 3.23
N SER A 14 -19.42 -5.70 2.73
CA SER A 14 -19.18 -7.13 2.94
C SER A 14 -17.94 -7.65 2.21
N ILE A 15 -17.32 -6.87 1.30
CA ILE A 15 -16.08 -7.28 0.63
C ILE A 15 -14.99 -7.66 1.62
N LYS A 16 -14.92 -7.02 2.80
CA LYS A 16 -14.00 -7.33 3.91
C LYS A 16 -14.08 -8.79 4.40
N ASN A 17 -15.22 -9.45 4.18
CA ASN A 17 -15.46 -10.81 4.64
C ASN A 17 -14.91 -11.86 3.66
N LEU A 18 -14.45 -11.45 2.47
CA LEU A 18 -13.89 -12.35 1.46
C LEU A 18 -12.45 -12.73 1.84
N GLN A 19 -12.30 -13.64 2.80
CA GLN A 19 -11.01 -13.99 3.44
C GLN A 19 -9.93 -14.46 2.47
N GLU A 20 -10.32 -15.07 1.35
CA GLU A 20 -9.41 -15.60 0.33
C GLU A 20 -9.20 -14.64 -0.86
N LEU A 21 -9.75 -13.42 -0.80
CA LEU A 21 -9.56 -12.45 -1.88
C LEU A 21 -8.15 -11.85 -1.82
N GLU A 22 -7.31 -12.24 -2.78
CA GLU A 22 -5.93 -11.75 -2.89
C GLU A 22 -5.77 -10.55 -3.83
N VAL A 23 -6.66 -10.40 -4.81
CA VAL A 23 -6.52 -9.40 -5.88
C VAL A 23 -7.80 -8.60 -6.01
N LEU A 24 -7.71 -7.27 -5.92
CA LEU A 24 -8.77 -6.33 -6.25
C LEU A 24 -8.27 -5.33 -7.28
N SER A 25 -8.78 -5.43 -8.50
CA SER A 25 -8.52 -4.48 -9.59
C SER A 25 -9.76 -3.66 -9.88
N LEU A 26 -9.60 -2.33 -9.89
CA LEU A 26 -10.63 -1.30 -10.07
C LEU A 26 -10.17 -0.29 -11.13
N GLU A 27 -9.29 -0.69 -12.05
CA GLU A 27 -8.71 0.23 -13.02
C GLU A 27 -9.80 0.90 -13.86
N ASN A 28 -9.69 2.21 -14.10
CA ASN A 28 -10.64 3.00 -14.86
C ASN A 28 -12.08 2.99 -14.32
N CYS A 29 -12.31 2.65 -13.05
CA CYS A 29 -13.60 2.82 -12.38
C CYS A 29 -13.85 4.31 -12.03
N LYS A 30 -14.16 5.11 -13.05
CA LYS A 30 -14.22 6.58 -12.93
C LYS A 30 -15.31 7.08 -11.99
N GLU A 31 -16.39 6.32 -11.80
CA GLU A 31 -17.51 6.69 -10.91
C GLU A 31 -17.33 6.23 -9.45
N LEU A 32 -16.26 5.49 -9.14
CA LEU A 32 -16.04 4.94 -7.81
C LEU A 32 -15.77 6.06 -6.80
N LEU A 33 -16.65 6.21 -5.81
CA LEU A 33 -16.58 7.28 -4.82
C LEU A 33 -15.83 6.87 -3.55
N PHE A 34 -15.94 5.60 -3.17
CA PHE A 34 -15.50 5.10 -1.87
C PHE A 34 -14.93 3.69 -1.95
N LEU A 35 -13.77 3.49 -1.32
CA LEU A 35 -13.17 2.18 -1.10
C LEU A 35 -13.45 1.69 0.34
N PRO A 36 -14.20 0.59 0.54
CA PRO A 36 -14.48 0.03 1.87
C PRO A 36 -13.25 -0.65 2.48
N MET A 37 -13.35 -1.07 3.75
CA MET A 37 -12.34 -1.92 4.38
C MET A 37 -12.15 -3.20 3.58
N LEU A 38 -10.89 -3.64 3.49
CA LEU A 38 -10.49 -4.71 2.60
C LEU A 38 -10.15 -6.00 3.34
N PRO A 39 -10.20 -7.16 2.67
CA PRO A 39 -9.79 -8.45 3.23
C PRO A 39 -8.32 -8.49 3.69
N PRO A 40 -7.99 -9.38 4.64
CA PRO A 40 -6.64 -9.47 5.21
C PRO A 40 -5.59 -10.08 4.28
N ARG A 41 -5.98 -10.98 3.36
CA ARG A 41 -5.06 -11.70 2.46
C ARG A 41 -4.74 -10.96 1.15
N MET A 42 -5.07 -9.67 1.07
CA MET A 42 -4.86 -8.93 -0.16
C MET A 42 -3.36 -8.81 -0.48
N LYS A 43 -3.01 -9.18 -1.72
CA LYS A 43 -1.69 -9.04 -2.34
C LYS A 43 -1.66 -7.95 -3.39
N TYR A 44 -2.77 -7.72 -4.11
CA TYR A 44 -2.87 -6.66 -5.10
C TYR A 44 -4.11 -5.81 -4.87
N LEU A 45 -3.91 -4.50 -4.75
CA LEU A 45 -4.95 -3.48 -4.77
C LEU A 45 -4.61 -2.46 -5.86
N GLY A 46 -5.35 -2.51 -6.96
CA GLY A 46 -5.23 -1.55 -8.06
C GLY A 46 -6.45 -0.66 -8.14
N ALA A 47 -6.32 0.60 -7.75
CA ALA A 47 -7.26 1.66 -8.09
C ALA A 47 -6.53 2.65 -8.98
N ILE A 48 -6.55 2.43 -10.29
CA ILE A 48 -5.88 3.28 -11.28
C ILE A 48 -6.93 4.10 -12.05
N ASN A 49 -6.68 5.39 -12.27
CA ASN A 49 -7.59 6.30 -12.99
C ASN A 49 -9.04 6.33 -12.43
N CYS A 50 -9.23 6.12 -11.13
CA CYS A 50 -10.52 6.21 -10.43
C CYS A 50 -10.81 7.67 -10.02
N THR A 51 -11.04 8.54 -10.99
CA THR A 51 -10.97 10.00 -10.81
C THR A 51 -12.02 10.62 -9.87
N SER A 52 -13.10 9.92 -9.54
CA SER A 52 -14.14 10.39 -8.62
C SER A 52 -13.99 9.85 -7.19
N MET A 53 -12.93 9.11 -6.88
CA MET A 53 -12.73 8.58 -5.53
C MET A 53 -12.35 9.71 -4.57
N VAL A 54 -13.17 9.89 -3.53
CA VAL A 54 -13.04 10.97 -2.54
C VAL A 54 -12.76 10.46 -1.13
N SER A 55 -12.93 9.16 -0.88
CA SER A 55 -12.72 8.58 0.44
C SER A 55 -12.28 7.12 0.36
N VAL A 56 -11.40 6.73 1.29
CA VAL A 56 -10.89 5.37 1.44
C VAL A 56 -11.03 5.00 2.91
N SER A 57 -11.54 3.81 3.19
CA SER A 57 -11.56 3.27 4.55
C SER A 57 -10.16 3.03 5.08
N ASN A 58 -10.04 2.86 6.39
CA ASN A 58 -8.80 2.38 6.99
C ASN A 58 -8.34 1.05 6.34
N LEU A 59 -7.06 0.99 5.94
CA LEU A 59 -6.45 -0.15 5.24
C LEU A 59 -5.56 -1.01 6.14
N LYS A 60 -5.67 -0.90 7.47
CA LYS A 60 -4.87 -1.67 8.46
C LYS A 60 -4.92 -3.18 8.25
N THR A 61 -5.99 -3.70 7.65
CA THR A 61 -6.09 -5.13 7.32
C THR A 61 -4.99 -5.59 6.35
N LEU A 62 -4.44 -4.68 5.54
CA LEU A 62 -3.30 -4.96 4.65
C LEU A 62 -2.01 -5.29 5.42
N ALA A 63 -1.87 -4.86 6.67
CA ALA A 63 -0.73 -5.15 7.52
C ALA A 63 -0.73 -6.58 8.10
N THR A 64 -1.69 -7.41 7.70
CA THR A 64 -1.83 -8.79 8.17
C THR A 64 -1.46 -9.78 7.07
N LYS A 65 -1.16 -11.03 7.47
CA LYS A 65 -0.82 -12.14 6.55
C LYS A 65 0.34 -11.77 5.62
N MET A 66 1.45 -11.36 6.23
CA MET A 66 2.61 -10.81 5.54
C MET A 66 3.63 -11.89 5.15
N LEU A 67 3.77 -12.96 5.95
CA LEU A 67 4.66 -14.09 5.66
C LEU A 67 4.71 -14.50 4.19
N GLY A 68 5.89 -14.40 3.58
CA GLY A 68 6.16 -14.88 2.23
C GLY A 68 5.46 -14.10 1.11
N THR A 69 4.94 -12.91 1.42
CA THR A 69 4.00 -12.20 0.54
C THR A 69 4.58 -10.89 0.04
N THR A 70 4.46 -10.65 -1.27
CA THR A 70 4.61 -9.31 -1.84
C THR A 70 3.26 -8.66 -2.02
N LYS A 71 3.11 -7.43 -1.52
CA LYS A 71 1.89 -6.63 -1.67
C LYS A 71 2.14 -5.44 -2.60
N TYR A 72 1.26 -5.28 -3.58
CA TYR A 72 1.26 -4.19 -4.54
C TYR A 72 0.01 -3.35 -4.36
N ILE A 73 0.20 -2.07 -4.04
CA ILE A 73 -0.89 -1.15 -3.77
C ILE A 73 -0.69 0.08 -4.65
N THR A 74 -1.67 0.39 -5.49
CA THR A 74 -1.60 1.55 -6.37
C THR A 74 -2.91 2.32 -6.39
N PHE A 75 -2.77 3.63 -6.23
CA PHE A 75 -3.81 4.63 -6.32
C PHE A 75 -3.49 5.65 -7.43
N LYS A 76 -2.68 5.25 -8.43
CA LYS A 76 -2.21 6.12 -9.51
C LYS A 76 -3.36 6.84 -10.20
N ASN A 77 -3.28 8.17 -10.30
CA ASN A 77 -4.29 9.04 -10.92
C ASN A 77 -5.71 8.91 -10.34
N SER A 78 -5.87 8.37 -9.13
CA SER A 78 -7.17 7.96 -8.60
C SER A 78 -7.67 8.73 -7.40
N LEU A 79 -6.93 9.71 -6.87
CA LEU A 79 -7.30 10.30 -5.58
C LEU A 79 -7.47 11.80 -5.70
N LYS A 80 -8.72 12.25 -5.49
CA LYS A 80 -9.05 13.58 -4.97
C LYS A 80 -9.41 13.43 -3.49
N LEU A 81 -8.53 12.81 -2.71
CA LEU A 81 -8.77 12.69 -1.27
C LEU A 81 -8.60 14.06 -0.63
N ASP A 82 -9.48 14.38 0.32
CA ASP A 82 -9.20 15.43 1.29
C ASP A 82 -7.95 15.07 2.13
N GLY A 83 -7.33 16.07 2.76
CA GLY A 83 -6.07 15.88 3.49
C GLY A 83 -6.14 14.86 4.62
N HIS A 84 -7.31 14.71 5.26
CA HIS A 84 -7.52 13.77 6.34
C HIS A 84 -7.60 12.33 5.81
N SER A 85 -8.38 12.09 4.76
CA SER A 85 -8.47 10.79 4.08
C SER A 85 -7.11 10.31 3.58
N LEU A 86 -6.29 11.22 3.03
CA LEU A 86 -4.93 10.91 2.60
C LEU A 86 -4.04 10.49 3.79
N GLN A 87 -4.11 11.19 4.92
CA GLN A 87 -3.33 10.85 6.12
C GLN A 87 -3.65 9.44 6.63
N HIS A 88 -4.95 9.08 6.72
CA HIS A 88 -5.36 7.72 7.15
C HIS A 88 -4.83 6.62 6.25
N VAL A 89 -4.82 6.87 4.93
CA VAL A 89 -4.25 5.94 3.95
C VAL A 89 -2.74 5.80 4.19
N MET A 90 -2.02 6.90 4.35
CA MET A 90 -0.57 6.89 4.60
C MET A 90 -0.21 6.17 5.90
N GLU A 91 -0.94 6.40 7.00
CA GLU A 91 -0.73 5.70 8.28
C GLU A 91 -0.96 4.19 8.16
N SER A 92 -2.02 3.78 7.46
CA SER A 92 -2.32 2.36 7.24
C SER A 92 -1.24 1.66 6.40
N LEU A 93 -0.69 2.39 5.42
CA LEU A 93 0.37 1.87 4.55
C LEU A 93 1.72 1.82 5.26
N HIS A 94 2.04 2.82 6.07
CA HIS A 94 3.23 2.80 6.93
C HIS A 94 3.20 1.58 7.86
N LEU A 95 2.06 1.33 8.52
CA LEU A 95 1.88 0.13 9.33
C LEU A 95 2.11 -1.15 8.51
N THR A 96 1.61 -1.20 7.28
CA THR A 96 1.77 -2.36 6.39
C THR A 96 3.25 -2.60 6.04
N MET A 97 4.00 -1.55 5.76
CA MET A 97 5.45 -1.63 5.49
C MET A 97 6.23 -2.05 6.74
N MET A 98 5.89 -1.51 7.91
CA MET A 98 6.50 -1.90 9.17
C MET A 98 6.24 -3.37 9.49
N SER A 99 4.99 -3.85 9.32
CA SER A 99 4.65 -5.27 9.50
C SER A 99 5.43 -6.18 8.56
N ALA A 100 5.66 -5.77 7.30
CA ALA A 100 6.51 -6.51 6.36
C ALA A 100 7.95 -6.66 6.89
N ALA A 101 8.54 -5.55 7.33
CA ALA A 101 9.92 -5.55 7.85
C ALA A 101 10.04 -6.39 9.12
N PHE A 102 9.08 -6.27 10.06
CA PHE A 102 9.05 -7.08 11.27
C PHE A 102 8.92 -8.57 11.00
N ASP A 103 8.03 -8.98 10.09
CA ASP A 103 7.86 -10.40 9.72
C ASP A 103 9.16 -10.99 9.14
N ASN A 104 9.88 -10.23 8.32
CA ASN A 104 11.16 -10.67 7.75
C ASN A 104 12.24 -10.90 8.84
N VAL A 105 12.22 -10.14 9.93
CA VAL A 105 13.12 -10.37 11.07
C VAL A 105 12.70 -11.59 11.88
N LEU A 106 11.40 -11.69 12.20
CA LEU A 106 10.87 -12.75 13.05
C LEU A 106 11.05 -14.13 12.42
N HIS A 107 10.80 -14.24 11.12
CA HIS A 107 10.83 -15.53 10.43
C HIS A 107 12.17 -15.85 9.79
N GLY A 108 13.05 -14.84 9.66
CA GLY A 108 14.41 -14.99 9.14
C GLY A 108 14.48 -15.64 7.76
N VAL A 109 15.66 -15.69 7.17
CA VAL A 109 15.93 -16.41 5.91
C VAL A 109 15.89 -17.94 6.10
N ALA A 110 15.22 -18.42 7.15
CA ALA A 110 15.41 -19.75 7.71
C ALA A 110 14.82 -20.88 6.85
N ASN A 111 13.91 -20.61 5.90
CA ASN A 111 13.14 -21.66 5.24
C ASN A 111 12.85 -21.45 3.74
N GLY A 112 13.67 -20.67 3.00
CA GLY A 112 13.50 -20.55 1.55
C GLY A 112 12.19 -19.89 1.08
N TYR A 113 11.46 -19.22 1.97
CA TYR A 113 10.29 -18.41 1.61
C TYR A 113 10.72 -17.09 0.97
N ASN A 114 9.95 -16.67 -0.04
CA ASN A 114 10.09 -15.39 -0.72
C ASN A 114 10.08 -14.22 0.29
N TYR A 115 10.96 -13.24 0.12
CA TYR A 115 11.03 -12.05 0.95
C TYR A 115 9.69 -11.31 1.00
N THR A 116 9.26 -10.86 2.18
CA THR A 116 8.04 -10.06 2.32
C THR A 116 8.32 -8.62 1.89
N SER A 117 7.57 -8.08 0.94
CA SER A 117 7.74 -6.72 0.45
C SER A 117 6.41 -6.01 0.20
N VAL A 118 6.44 -4.68 0.23
CA VAL A 118 5.27 -3.83 -0.04
C VAL A 118 5.69 -2.75 -1.01
N GLU A 119 5.03 -2.68 -2.15
CA GLU A 119 5.22 -1.64 -3.16
C GLU A 119 3.98 -0.75 -3.22
N LEU A 120 4.21 0.56 -3.16
CA LEU A 120 3.17 1.56 -3.06
C LEU A 120 3.32 2.65 -4.11
N CYS A 121 2.25 2.93 -4.85
CA CYS A 121 2.13 4.08 -5.72
C CYS A 121 0.93 4.93 -5.29
N LEU A 122 1.19 6.11 -4.73
CA LEU A 122 0.17 7.09 -4.39
C LEU A 122 0.25 8.28 -5.36
N PRO A 123 -0.87 8.93 -5.70
CA PRO A 123 -0.91 10.11 -6.57
C PRO A 123 -0.50 11.39 -5.81
N VAL A 124 0.42 11.31 -4.83
CA VAL A 124 0.69 12.44 -3.93
C VAL A 124 1.61 13.47 -4.56
N ASN A 125 1.21 14.72 -4.36
CA ASN A 125 1.93 15.97 -4.55
C ASN A 125 2.50 16.52 -3.22
N ARG A 126 2.59 15.68 -2.19
CA ARG A 126 3.16 15.99 -0.86
C ARG A 126 4.01 14.83 -0.38
N VAL A 127 5.19 15.14 0.14
CA VAL A 127 6.11 14.17 0.73
C VAL A 127 5.53 13.69 2.06
N PRO A 128 5.51 12.37 2.36
CA PRO A 128 5.26 11.85 3.71
C PRO A 128 6.28 12.46 4.67
N TRP A 129 5.80 13.05 5.76
CA TRP A 129 6.52 13.88 6.71
C TRP A 129 7.60 13.16 7.55
N GLN A 130 8.03 11.96 7.17
CA GLN A 130 8.93 11.09 7.94
C GLN A 130 10.21 10.68 7.19
N ILE A 131 10.53 11.30 6.05
CA ILE A 131 11.77 10.99 5.32
C ILE A 131 12.95 11.63 6.08
N GLN A 132 13.82 10.78 6.64
CA GLN A 132 15.02 11.23 7.35
C GLN A 132 16.09 11.76 6.38
N ASP A 133 16.21 11.17 5.18
CA ASP A 133 17.25 11.51 4.19
C ASP A 133 16.66 11.85 2.81
N PRO A 134 16.10 13.06 2.62
CA PRO A 134 15.60 13.47 1.30
C PRO A 134 16.78 13.77 0.35
N SER A 135 16.69 13.25 -0.89
CA SER A 135 17.62 13.55 -1.98
C SER A 135 16.86 13.85 -3.26
N THR A 136 17.29 14.86 -4.02
CA THR A 136 16.77 15.19 -5.36
C THR A 136 17.63 14.60 -6.49
N LYS A 137 18.69 13.86 -6.15
CA LYS A 137 19.59 13.24 -7.11
C LYS A 137 18.97 11.97 -7.69
N SER A 138 19.37 11.60 -8.91
CA SER A 138 18.94 10.37 -9.59
C SER A 138 19.50 9.08 -8.96
N SER A 139 20.41 9.20 -7.98
CA SER A 139 20.94 8.10 -7.17
C SER A 139 21.08 8.54 -5.71
N PHE A 140 20.87 7.61 -4.78
CA PHE A 140 21.09 7.81 -3.36
C PHE A 140 21.88 6.63 -2.80
N THR A 141 22.75 6.90 -1.83
CA THR A 141 23.53 5.89 -1.11
C THR A 141 23.16 6.00 0.36
N ILE A 142 22.76 4.88 0.98
CA ILE A 142 22.51 4.81 2.42
C ILE A 142 23.70 4.12 3.07
N GLU A 143 24.36 4.79 4.00
CA GLU A 143 25.33 4.14 4.87
C GLU A 143 24.61 3.32 5.93
N LEU A 144 24.93 2.03 6.01
CA LEU A 144 24.29 1.15 6.97
C LEU A 144 24.90 1.36 8.36
N PRO A 145 24.07 1.50 9.41
CA PRO A 145 24.58 1.58 10.77
C PRO A 145 25.33 0.29 11.10
N LYS A 146 26.46 0.42 11.82
CA LYS A 146 27.33 -0.71 12.22
C LYS A 146 26.67 -1.78 13.10
N ARG A 147 25.38 -1.63 13.46
CA ARG A 147 24.66 -2.50 14.41
C ARG A 147 23.85 -3.58 13.68
N SER A 148 23.90 -4.78 14.24
CA SER A 148 23.22 -6.03 13.84
C SER A 148 21.69 -6.05 14.00
N ASN A 149 21.03 -4.93 14.31
CA ASN A 149 19.58 -4.87 14.59
C ASN A 149 18.77 -4.21 13.46
N LEU A 150 19.31 -4.17 12.23
CA LEU A 150 18.59 -3.65 11.07
C LEU A 150 17.39 -4.58 10.74
N VAL A 151 16.18 -4.05 10.82
CA VAL A 151 14.93 -4.80 10.60
C VAL A 151 14.53 -4.86 9.12
N GLY A 152 14.94 -3.87 8.34
CA GLY A 152 14.67 -3.74 6.91
C GLY A 152 14.78 -2.30 6.44
N PHE A 153 14.52 -2.07 5.15
CA PHE A 153 14.48 -0.73 4.57
C PHE A 153 13.06 -0.36 4.17
N ILE A 154 12.69 0.89 4.49
CA ILE A 154 11.52 1.56 3.95
C ILE A 154 12.04 2.78 3.22
N TYR A 155 11.81 2.86 1.91
CA TYR A 155 12.21 4.00 1.09
C TYR A 155 11.03 4.51 0.26
N SER A 156 11.14 5.72 -0.27
CA SER A 156 10.12 6.34 -1.10
C SER A 156 10.79 7.13 -2.22
N VAL A 157 10.22 7.06 -3.43
CA VAL A 157 10.72 7.76 -4.61
C VAL A 157 9.59 8.62 -5.16
N PHE A 158 9.88 9.90 -5.47
CA PHE A 158 8.94 10.85 -6.06
C PHE A 158 9.32 11.09 -7.52
N PHE A 159 8.33 11.02 -8.40
CA PHE A 159 8.46 11.42 -9.80
C PHE A 159 7.62 12.67 -10.00
N HIS A 160 8.23 13.73 -10.52
CA HIS A 160 7.56 14.98 -10.89
C HIS A 160 7.06 14.93 -12.34
#